data_AF-A0A2N2YST5-F1
#
_entry.id   AF-A0A2N2YST5-F1
#
_cell.length_a   1.000
_cell.length_b   1.000
_cell.length_c   1.000
_cell.angle_alpha   90.00
_cell.angle_beta   90.00
_cell.angle_gamma   90.00
#
_symmetry.space_group_name_H-M   'P 1'
#
loop_
_entity.id
_entity.type
_entity.pdbx_description
1 polymer ?
#
loop_
_entity_poly.entity_id
_entity_poly.type
_entity_poly.pdbx_seq_one_letter_code
_entity_poly.pdbx_strand_id
1 'polypeptide(L)'
;MEKLQRIFYIDNLRIFLIALVVLHHLSITYGASGDWYYKEVEGNLFTKLILTIFTASNQSFFMGLFFLISAYFTRISLERKSIGNFIKDRMVRLGIPLIIFYFILSPLTIYLRVRFGDGSDLSFFELIKQHQGFGFSPMWFVETLIYFSFIYVIIRLIFRIKDNQTSRKWGFPKPAVIIHLHWE
;
A
#
# COMPACT_ATOMS: atom_id res chain seq x y z
N MET A 1 26.63 18.04 4.63
CA MET A 1 25.53 17.06 4.62
C MET A 1 25.35 16.58 3.19
N GLU A 2 25.78 15.36 2.90
CA GLU A 2 25.68 14.76 1.58
C GLU A 2 24.21 14.45 1.28
N LYS A 3 23.67 15.07 0.23
CA LYS A 3 22.26 14.93 -0.16
C LYS A 3 22.13 13.58 -0.89
N LEU A 4 21.55 12.58 -0.22
CA LEU A 4 21.25 11.26 -0.80
C LEU A 4 20.70 11.42 -2.24
N GLN A 5 21.41 10.88 -3.23
CA GLN A 5 20.97 10.91 -4.63
C GLN A 5 19.63 10.18 -4.76
N ARG A 6 18.60 10.94 -5.16
CA ARG A 6 17.25 10.47 -5.36
C ARG A 6 17.19 9.56 -6.59
N ILE A 7 16.58 8.38 -6.43
CA ILE A 7 16.46 7.41 -7.53
C ILE A 7 15.21 7.74 -8.35
N PHE A 8 15.38 8.57 -9.39
CA PHE A 8 14.26 9.12 -10.17
C PHE A 8 13.33 8.05 -10.79
N TYR A 9 13.85 6.91 -11.25
CA TYR A 9 13.01 5.88 -11.87
C TYR A 9 12.05 5.20 -10.86
N ILE A 10 12.48 5.04 -9.60
CA ILE A 10 11.61 4.50 -8.53
C ILE A 10 10.49 5.49 -8.21
N ASP A 11 10.79 6.78 -8.21
CA ASP A 11 9.79 7.81 -7.95
C ASP A 11 8.79 7.91 -9.10
N ASN A 12 9.24 7.86 -10.35
CA ASN A 12 8.35 7.82 -11.51
C ASN A 12 7.44 6.59 -11.48
N LEU A 13 7.99 5.42 -11.13
CA LEU A 13 7.20 4.20 -10.98
C LEU A 13 6.15 4.34 -9.87
N ARG A 14 6.50 4.95 -8.73
CA ARG A 14 5.55 5.20 -7.65
C ARG A 14 4.43 6.15 -8.09
N ILE A 15 4.78 7.26 -8.74
CA ILE A 15 3.80 8.23 -9.25
C ILE A 15 2.85 7.55 -10.25
N PHE A 16 3.40 6.76 -11.17
CA PHE A 16 2.61 5.99 -12.13
C PHE A 16 1.64 5.03 -11.43
N LEU A 17 2.12 4.27 -10.43
CA LEU A 17 1.26 3.35 -9.67
C LEU A 17 0.17 4.07 -8.86
N ILE A 18 0.50 5.21 -8.25
CA ILE A 18 -0.48 6.03 -7.52
C ILE A 18 -1.54 6.56 -8.50
N ALA A 19 -1.14 7.02 -9.69
CA ALA A 19 -2.07 7.46 -10.72
C ALA A 19 -3.01 6.32 -11.16
N LEU A 20 -2.50 5.09 -11.30
CA LEU A 20 -3.34 3.92 -11.59
C LEU A 20 -4.34 3.60 -10.49
N VAL A 21 -3.97 3.79 -9.21
CA VAL A 21 -4.90 3.63 -8.07
C VAL A 21 -6.00 4.68 -8.13
N VAL A 22 -5.66 5.94 -8.43
CA VAL A 22 -6.66 7.01 -8.60
C VAL A 22 -7.62 6.69 -9.74
N LEU A 23 -7.10 6.30 -10.91
CA LEU A 23 -7.92 5.92 -12.07
C LEU A 23 -8.79 4.68 -11.80
N HIS A 24 -8.29 3.73 -11.01
CA HIS A 24 -9.04 2.55 -10.59
C HIS A 24 -10.29 2.94 -9.80
N HIS A 25 -10.13 3.74 -8.74
CA HIS A 25 -11.26 4.17 -7.91
C HIS A 25 -12.19 5.16 -8.63
N LEU A 26 -11.65 5.98 -9.52
CA LEU A 26 -12.45 6.82 -10.42
C LEU A 26 -13.36 5.96 -11.30
N SER A 27 -12.83 4.87 -11.85
CA SER A 27 -13.60 3.94 -12.68
C SER A 27 -14.72 3.24 -11.90
N ILE A 28 -14.47 2.84 -10.64
CA ILE A 28 -15.51 2.29 -9.74
C ILE A 28 -16.59 3.34 -9.45
N THR A 29 -16.19 4.59 -9.24
CA THR A 29 -17.13 5.70 -8.96
C THR A 29 -18.12 5.92 -10.12
N TYR A 30 -17.69 5.71 -11.36
CA TYR A 30 -18.50 5.94 -12.58
C TYR A 30 -19.08 4.67 -13.22
N GLY A 31 -19.01 3.51 -12.55
CA GLY A 31 -19.79 2.33 -12.94
C GLY A 31 -19.00 1.03 -13.13
N ALA A 32 -17.69 0.98 -12.88
CA ALA A 32 -16.99 -0.30 -12.80
C ALA A 32 -17.50 -1.13 -11.60
N SER A 33 -17.41 -2.45 -11.72
CA SER A 33 -17.58 -3.33 -10.58
C SER A 33 -16.45 -3.10 -9.57
N GLY A 34 -16.81 -3.03 -8.29
CA GLY A 34 -15.88 -2.82 -7.18
C GLY A 34 -16.55 -2.17 -5.98
N ASP A 35 -15.83 -2.20 -4.86
CA ASP A 35 -16.23 -1.52 -3.63
C ASP A 35 -15.45 -0.20 -3.47
N TRP A 36 -16.18 0.87 -3.18
CA TRP A 36 -15.62 2.20 -2.94
C TRP A 36 -16.60 3.05 -2.15
N TYR A 37 -16.08 4.09 -1.50
CA TYR A 37 -16.87 4.95 -0.63
C TYR A 37 -17.99 5.70 -1.35
N TYR A 38 -17.81 6.01 -2.62
CA TYR A 38 -18.75 6.83 -3.37
C TYR A 38 -18.94 6.28 -4.79
N LYS A 39 -20.19 6.35 -5.28
CA LYS A 39 -20.60 5.97 -6.63
C LYS A 39 -21.58 7.04 -7.12
N GLU A 40 -21.28 7.65 -8.26
CA GLU A 40 -22.05 8.77 -8.80
C GLU A 40 -23.15 8.28 -9.73
N VAL A 41 -22.80 7.53 -10.77
CA VAL A 41 -23.73 7.10 -11.82
C VAL A 41 -23.55 5.63 -12.14
N GLU A 42 -24.67 4.93 -12.28
CA GLU A 42 -24.67 3.64 -12.97
C GLU A 42 -24.59 3.88 -14.48
N GLY A 43 -23.39 3.74 -15.06
CA GLY A 43 -23.23 3.75 -16.51
C GLY A 43 -24.08 2.69 -17.22
N ASN A 44 -24.27 2.82 -18.53
CA ASN A 44 -24.93 1.77 -19.32
C ASN A 44 -24.10 0.46 -19.30
N LEU A 45 -24.70 -0.65 -19.75
CA LEU A 45 -24.06 -1.97 -19.73
C LEU A 45 -22.68 -1.97 -20.40
N PHE A 46 -22.54 -1.26 -21.53
CA PHE A 46 -21.29 -1.18 -22.27
C PHE A 46 -20.18 -0.46 -21.48
N THR A 47 -20.49 0.69 -20.87
CA THR A 47 -19.58 1.42 -19.98
C THR A 47 -19.17 0.57 -18.78
N LYS A 48 -20.14 -0.08 -18.11
CA LYS A 48 -19.87 -0.97 -16.96
C LYS A 48 -18.91 -2.10 -17.33
N LEU A 49 -19.12 -2.74 -18.50
CA LEU A 49 -18.26 -3.82 -18.98
C LEU A 49 -16.82 -3.36 -19.22
N ILE A 50 -16.64 -2.27 -19.98
CA ILE A 50 -15.29 -1.75 -20.29
C ILE A 50 -14.56 -1.34 -19.02
N LEU A 51 -15.22 -0.56 -18.16
CA LEU A 51 -14.60 -0.08 -16.92
C LEU A 51 -14.30 -1.23 -15.95
N THR A 52 -15.14 -2.27 -15.90
CA THR A 52 -14.88 -3.46 -15.09
C THR A 52 -13.69 -4.28 -15.61
N ILE A 53 -13.55 -4.43 -16.93
CA ILE A 53 -12.36 -5.07 -17.51
C ILE A 53 -11.11 -4.27 -17.14
N PHE A 54 -11.17 -2.94 -17.28
CA PHE A 54 -10.09 -2.07 -16.86
C PHE A 54 -9.76 -2.25 -15.37
N THR A 55 -10.74 -2.19 -14.46
CA THR A 55 -10.48 -2.31 -13.02
C THR A 55 -9.91 -3.67 -12.66
N ALA A 56 -10.42 -4.77 -13.23
CA ALA A 56 -9.92 -6.12 -12.99
C ALA A 56 -8.47 -6.32 -13.46
N SER A 57 -8.16 -5.87 -14.69
CA SER A 57 -6.80 -5.93 -15.23
C SER A 57 -5.85 -5.01 -14.45
N ASN A 58 -6.27 -3.77 -14.18
CA ASN A 58 -5.47 -2.78 -13.48
C ASN A 58 -5.16 -3.25 -12.05
N GLN A 59 -6.16 -3.73 -11.29
CA GLN A 59 -5.97 -4.25 -9.93
C GLN A 59 -4.94 -5.38 -9.91
N SER A 60 -5.06 -6.35 -10.82
CA SER A 60 -4.10 -7.45 -10.91
C SER A 60 -2.68 -6.96 -11.19
N PHE A 61 -2.54 -5.98 -12.08
CA PHE A 61 -1.26 -5.40 -12.46
C PHE A 61 -0.61 -4.58 -11.33
N PHE A 62 -1.26 -3.51 -10.86
CA PHE A 62 -0.60 -2.60 -9.90
C PHE A 62 -0.43 -3.26 -8.53
N MET A 63 -1.39 -4.09 -8.10
CA MET A 63 -1.24 -4.81 -6.83
C MET A 63 -0.11 -5.83 -6.91
N GLY A 64 -0.04 -6.61 -7.99
CA GLY A 64 1.05 -7.55 -8.22
C GLY A 64 2.42 -6.85 -8.18
N LEU A 65 2.53 -5.71 -8.84
CA LEU A 65 3.77 -4.93 -8.86
C LEU A 65 4.10 -4.33 -7.48
N PHE A 66 3.12 -3.82 -6.74
CA PHE A 66 3.32 -3.35 -5.37
C PHE A 66 3.81 -4.46 -4.43
N PHE A 67 3.23 -5.66 -4.52
CA PHE A 67 3.67 -6.80 -3.72
C PHE A 67 5.08 -7.25 -4.10
N LEU A 68 5.39 -7.32 -5.40
CA LEU A 68 6.74 -7.65 -5.89
C LEU A 68 7.79 -6.68 -5.33
N ILE A 69 7.53 -5.37 -5.46
CA ILE A 69 8.42 -4.32 -4.96
C ILE A 69 8.56 -4.42 -3.44
N SER A 70 7.44 -4.62 -2.73
CA SER A 70 7.44 -4.71 -1.27
C SER A 70 8.19 -5.93 -0.75
N ALA A 71 8.04 -7.09 -1.40
CA ALA A 71 8.77 -8.31 -1.08
C ALA A 71 10.28 -8.12 -1.32
N TYR A 72 10.66 -7.54 -2.46
CA TYR A 72 12.05 -7.25 -2.81
C TYR A 72 12.74 -6.40 -1.74
N PHE A 73 12.13 -5.29 -1.33
CA PHE A 73 12.70 -4.41 -0.30
C PHE A 73 12.60 -4.96 1.12
N THR A 74 11.61 -5.83 1.41
CA THR A 74 11.45 -6.44 2.73
C THR A 74 12.63 -7.31 3.09
N ARG A 75 13.07 -8.17 2.16
CA ARG A 75 14.26 -9.00 2.35
C ARG A 75 15.50 -8.16 2.65
N ILE A 76 15.77 -7.17 1.80
CA ILE A 76 16.93 -6.27 1.95
C ILE A 76 16.88 -5.51 3.27
N SER A 77 15.69 -5.05 3.68
CA SER A 77 15.54 -4.33 4.94
C SER A 77 15.78 -5.23 6.16
N LEU A 78 15.47 -6.52 6.08
CA LEU A 78 15.69 -7.46 7.18
C LEU A 78 17.16 -7.87 7.27
N GLU A 79 17.85 -8.06 6.14
CA GLU A 79 19.30 -8.37 6.13
C GLU A 79 20.16 -7.24 6.74
N ARG A 80 19.68 -5.99 6.67
CA ARG A 80 20.37 -4.81 7.21
C ARG A 80 20.04 -4.48 8.66
N LYS A 81 19.10 -5.17 9.31
CA LYS A 81 18.57 -4.82 10.64
C LYS A 81 18.43 -6.05 11.52
N SER A 82 18.49 -5.86 12.84
CA SER A 82 18.01 -6.91 13.75
C SER A 82 16.51 -7.13 13.55
N ILE A 83 16.02 -8.34 13.85
CA ILE A 83 14.61 -8.70 13.69
C ILE A 83 13.71 -7.74 14.48
N GLY A 84 14.07 -7.43 15.72
CA GLY A 84 13.31 -6.49 16.57
C GLY A 84 13.24 -5.08 15.96
N ASN A 85 14.36 -4.57 15.46
CA ASN A 85 14.37 -3.25 14.81
C ASN A 85 13.58 -3.26 13.50
N PHE A 86 13.61 -4.34 12.72
CA PHE A 86 12.79 -4.48 11.51
C PHE A 86 11.29 -4.44 11.82
N ILE A 87 10.83 -5.22 12.80
CA ILE A 87 9.41 -5.26 13.19
C ILE A 87 8.97 -3.91 13.74
N LYS A 88 9.74 -3.31 14.67
CA LYS A 88 9.42 -1.99 15.23
C LYS A 88 9.26 -0.94 14.13
N ASP A 89 10.23 -0.89 13.22
CA ASP A 89 10.21 0.00 12.08
C ASP A 89 8.99 -0.18 11.17
N ARG A 90 8.59 -1.44 10.92
CA ARG A 90 7.40 -1.77 10.13
C ARG A 90 6.13 -1.34 10.87
N MET A 91 6.03 -1.59 12.17
CA MET A 91 4.84 -1.22 12.97
C MET A 91 4.68 0.30 13.07
N VAL A 92 5.77 1.03 13.24
CA VAL A 92 5.73 2.50 13.28
C VAL A 92 5.31 3.06 11.91
N ARG A 93 5.85 2.54 10.81
CA ARG A 93 5.56 3.08 9.46
C ARG A 93 4.25 2.60 8.84
N LEU A 94 3.77 1.41 9.20
CA LEU A 94 2.58 0.80 8.60
C LEU A 94 1.44 0.66 9.62
N GLY A 95 1.75 0.17 10.83
CA GLY A 95 0.76 -0.05 11.89
C GLY A 95 0.15 1.24 12.42
N ILE A 96 0.94 2.28 12.68
CA ILE A 96 0.41 3.57 13.16
C ILE A 96 -0.54 4.17 12.12
N PRO A 97 -0.17 4.33 10.82
CA PRO A 97 -1.12 4.79 9.81
C PRO A 97 -2.36 3.90 9.68
N LEU A 98 -2.22 2.59 9.80
CA LEU A 98 -3.34 1.64 9.72
C LEU A 98 -4.34 1.84 10.87
N ILE A 99 -3.85 2.01 12.10
CA ILE A 99 -4.69 2.26 13.29
C ILE A 99 -5.39 3.62 13.17
N ILE A 100 -4.66 4.68 12.80
CA ILE A 100 -5.22 6.01 12.56
C ILE A 100 -6.31 5.93 11.49
N PHE A 101 -6.05 5.21 10.40
CA PHE A 101 -7.03 5.03 9.35
C PHE A 101 -8.27 4.30 9.86
N TYR A 102 -8.08 3.17 10.52
CA TYR A 102 -9.17 2.32 11.00
C TYR A 102 -10.10 3.04 11.98
N PHE A 103 -9.54 3.73 12.99
CA PHE A 103 -10.34 4.36 14.04
C PHE A 103 -10.83 5.77 13.73
N ILE A 104 -10.17 6.49 12.82
CA ILE A 104 -10.47 7.89 12.55
C ILE A 104 -10.97 8.06 11.11
N LEU A 105 -10.13 7.73 10.12
CA LEU A 105 -10.43 8.07 8.73
C LEU A 105 -11.55 7.20 8.15
N SER A 106 -11.60 5.91 8.47
CA SER A 106 -12.63 5.00 7.98
C SER A 106 -14.04 5.39 8.47
N PRO A 107 -14.29 5.53 9.79
CA PRO A 107 -15.62 5.92 10.28
C PRO A 107 -15.97 7.34 9.86
N LEU A 108 -15.01 8.27 9.78
CA LEU A 108 -15.25 9.62 9.26
C LEU A 108 -15.68 9.58 7.79
N THR A 109 -15.00 8.82 6.94
CA THR A 109 -15.33 8.74 5.50
C THR A 109 -16.70 8.11 5.29
N ILE A 110 -17.02 7.06 6.05
CA ILE A 110 -18.32 6.40 5.97
C ILE A 110 -19.43 7.30 6.52
N TYR A 111 -19.19 8.02 7.61
CA TYR A 111 -20.13 9.03 8.10
C TYR A 111 -20.40 10.12 7.07
N LEU A 112 -19.37 10.65 6.41
CA LEU A 112 -19.55 11.65 5.35
C LEU A 112 -20.38 11.11 4.18
N ARG A 113 -20.13 9.86 3.75
CA ARG A 113 -20.94 9.19 2.73
C ARG A 113 -22.40 9.06 3.20
N VAL A 114 -22.63 8.54 4.39
CA VAL A 114 -23.97 8.23 4.92
C VAL A 114 -24.78 9.52 5.18
N ARG A 115 -24.11 10.60 5.60
CA ARG A 115 -24.73 11.89 5.87
C ARG A 115 -25.01 12.70 4.61
N PHE A 116 -24.05 12.79 3.69
CA PHE A 116 -24.13 13.68 2.52
C PHE A 116 -24.44 12.97 1.21
N GLY A 117 -24.11 11.67 1.09
CA GLY A 117 -24.43 10.85 -0.07
C GLY A 117 -25.80 10.19 0.06
N ASP A 118 -26.02 9.46 1.16
CA ASP A 118 -27.27 8.71 1.36
C ASP A 118 -28.39 9.57 1.99
N GLY A 119 -28.08 10.79 2.44
CA GLY A 119 -29.05 11.74 3.02
C GLY A 119 -29.61 11.33 4.39
N SER A 120 -28.96 10.40 5.09
CA SER A 120 -29.43 9.95 6.40
C SER A 120 -29.14 10.97 7.51
N ASP A 121 -29.96 10.96 8.55
CA ASP A 121 -29.78 11.77 9.76
C ASP A 121 -29.01 11.04 10.88
N LEU A 122 -28.36 9.91 10.57
CA LEU A 122 -27.54 9.18 11.52
C LEU A 122 -26.42 10.07 12.06
N SER A 123 -26.33 10.18 13.38
CA SER A 123 -25.23 10.91 14.01
C SER A 123 -23.93 10.11 13.96
N PHE A 124 -22.79 10.79 14.00
CA PHE A 124 -21.47 10.16 14.02
C PHE A 124 -21.31 9.19 15.20
N PHE A 125 -21.84 9.55 16.37
CA PHE A 125 -21.80 8.70 17.56
C PHE A 125 -22.66 7.44 17.43
N GLU A 126 -23.81 7.52 16.77
CA GLU A 126 -24.65 6.35 16.51
C GLU A 126 -23.98 5.39 15.53
N LEU A 127 -23.34 5.91 14.49
CA LEU A 127 -22.57 5.11 13.54
C LEU A 127 -21.47 4.29 14.24
N ILE A 128 -20.68 4.96 15.09
CA ILE A 128 -19.65 4.30 15.90
C ILE A 128 -20.26 3.27 16.85
N LYS A 129 -21.35 3.62 17.56
CA LYS A 129 -22.00 2.73 18.53
C LYS A 129 -22.54 1.46 17.85
N GLN A 130 -23.02 1.58 16.63
CA GLN A 130 -23.47 0.45 15.81
C GLN A 130 -22.32 -0.36 15.21
N HIS A 131 -21.05 0.00 15.50
CA HIS A 131 -19.85 -0.60 14.91
C HIS A 131 -19.86 -0.55 13.39
N GLN A 132 -20.59 0.41 12.83
CA GLN A 132 -20.62 0.69 11.41
C GLN A 132 -19.52 1.72 11.13
N GLY A 133 -18.82 1.57 10.01
CA GLY A 133 -17.77 2.52 9.63
C GLY A 133 -16.33 2.07 9.90
N PHE A 134 -16.11 0.92 10.53
CA PHE A 134 -14.76 0.41 10.75
C PHE A 134 -14.35 -0.57 9.66
N GLY A 135 -13.23 -0.28 8.99
CA GLY A 135 -12.67 -1.18 8.00
C GLY A 135 -11.32 -0.71 7.48
N PHE A 136 -10.61 -1.64 6.84
CA PHE A 136 -9.33 -1.32 6.21
C PHE A 136 -9.52 -0.75 4.80
N SER A 137 -10.61 -1.07 4.09
CA SER A 137 -10.97 -0.56 2.76
C SER A 137 -9.72 -0.28 1.87
N PRO A 138 -9.24 0.96 1.57
CA PRO A 138 -8.05 1.14 0.72
C PRO A 138 -6.72 0.68 1.36
N MET A 139 -6.67 0.56 2.68
CA MET A 139 -5.49 0.17 3.47
C MET A 139 -5.28 -1.34 3.57
N TRP A 140 -6.12 -2.17 2.94
CA TRP A 140 -5.98 -3.64 2.94
C TRP A 140 -4.58 -4.09 2.48
N PHE A 141 -3.96 -3.36 1.55
CA PHE A 141 -2.60 -3.62 1.10
C PHE A 141 -1.59 -3.50 2.27
N VAL A 142 -1.69 -2.41 3.05
CA VAL A 142 -0.81 -2.13 4.18
C VAL A 142 -0.98 -3.18 5.27
N GLU A 143 -2.22 -3.58 5.55
CA GLU A 143 -2.55 -4.68 6.45
C GLU A 143 -1.87 -5.99 6.00
N THR A 144 -1.99 -6.32 4.71
CA THR A 144 -1.37 -7.52 4.13
C THR A 144 0.15 -7.48 4.26
N LEU A 145 0.79 -6.32 4.05
CA LEU A 145 2.24 -6.17 4.24
C LEU A 145 2.68 -6.43 5.67
N ILE A 146 1.85 -6.06 6.65
CA ILE A 146 2.11 -6.36 8.06
C ILE A 146 2.09 -7.87 8.28
N TYR A 147 1.03 -8.57 7.83
CA TYR A 147 0.97 -10.03 7.96
C TYR A 147 2.14 -10.72 7.26
N PHE A 148 2.46 -10.34 6.02
CA PHE A 148 3.61 -10.90 5.30
C PHE A 148 4.94 -10.63 6.00
N SER A 149 5.10 -9.46 6.62
CA SER A 149 6.32 -9.15 7.39
C SER A 149 6.45 -10.07 8.61
N PHE A 150 5.36 -10.32 9.34
CA PHE A 150 5.36 -11.23 10.48
C PHE A 150 5.58 -12.68 10.05
N ILE A 151 4.85 -13.16 9.04
CA ILE A 151 5.00 -14.51 8.48
C ILE A 151 6.45 -14.73 8.04
N TYR A 152 7.04 -13.78 7.32
CA TYR A 152 8.42 -13.89 6.86
C TYR A 152 9.43 -13.99 8.02
N VAL A 153 9.24 -13.19 9.08
CA VAL A 153 10.08 -13.27 10.28
C VAL A 153 9.90 -14.61 10.99
N ILE A 154 8.67 -15.10 11.14
CA ILE A 154 8.37 -16.39 11.77
C ILE A 154 9.04 -17.53 11.00
N ILE A 155 8.86 -17.58 9.68
CA ILE A 155 9.51 -18.56 8.79
C ILE A 155 11.03 -18.52 8.99
N ARG A 156 11.62 -17.32 9.00
CA ARG A 156 13.06 -17.15 9.16
C ARG A 156 13.56 -17.69 10.51
N LEU A 157 12.82 -17.46 11.59
CA LEU A 157 13.14 -17.96 12.93
C LEU A 157 13.04 -19.49 13.01
N ILE A 158 11.99 -20.08 12.41
CA ILE A 158 11.76 -21.53 12.39
C ILE A 158 12.87 -22.23 11.61
N PHE A 159 13.16 -21.77 10.38
CA PHE A 159 14.13 -22.41 9.49
C PHE A 159 15.58 -21.99 9.74
N ARG A 160 15.84 -21.13 10.75
CA ARG A 160 17.15 -20.58 11.09
C ARG A 160 17.95 -20.16 9.85
N ILE A 161 17.28 -19.48 8.91
CA ILE A 161 17.88 -19.07 7.65
C ILE A 161 19.04 -18.11 7.99
N LYS A 162 20.27 -18.61 7.90
CA LYS A 162 21.47 -17.81 8.12
C LYS A 162 21.59 -16.80 6.99
N ASP A 163 21.82 -15.54 7.34
CA ASP A 163 22.26 -14.55 6.36
C ASP A 163 23.67 -14.95 5.93
N ASN A 164 23.80 -15.48 4.72
CA ASN A 164 25.10 -15.54 4.06
C ASN A 164 25.50 -14.10 3.72
N GLN A 165 26.13 -13.41 4.68
CA GLN A 165 26.68 -12.08 4.49
C GLN A 165 27.82 -12.04 3.45
N THR A 166 28.27 -13.20 2.95
CA THR A 166 29.48 -13.38 2.15
C THR A 166 29.30 -13.38 0.63
N SER A 167 28.10 -13.33 0.04
CA SER A 167 27.99 -13.27 -1.43
C SER A 167 26.75 -12.57 -1.97
N ARG A 168 26.82 -11.25 -2.07
CA ARG A 168 26.46 -10.50 -3.28
C ARG A 168 26.84 -9.04 -3.07
N LYS A 169 27.94 -8.61 -3.70
CA LYS A 169 28.09 -7.21 -4.12
C LYS A 169 26.98 -6.96 -5.13
N TRP A 170 25.78 -6.65 -4.65
CA TRP A 170 24.67 -6.25 -5.51
C TRP A 170 25.12 -5.01 -6.28
N GLY A 171 25.07 -5.06 -7.61
CA GLY A 171 25.43 -3.96 -8.51
C GLY A 171 24.48 -2.75 -8.46
N PHE A 172 23.66 -2.64 -7.42
CA PHE A 172 23.01 -1.39 -7.09
C PHE A 172 23.99 -0.56 -6.27
N PRO A 173 24.22 0.70 -6.67
CA PRO A 173 25.20 1.52 -5.99
C PRO A 173 24.85 1.59 -4.50
N LYS A 174 25.84 1.23 -3.68
CA LYS A 174 25.86 1.68 -2.30
C LYS A 174 25.75 3.21 -2.38
N PRO A 175 24.87 3.88 -1.62
CA PRO A 175 24.74 5.33 -1.69
C PRO A 175 26.04 6.10 -1.39
N ALA A 176 27.10 5.40 -0.93
CA ALA A 176 28.39 5.95 -0.56
C ALA A 176 29.59 5.43 -1.40
N VAL A 177 29.40 4.71 -2.53
CA VAL A 177 30.53 4.13 -3.29
C VAL A 177 30.39 4.26 -4.82
N ILE A 178 29.94 5.41 -5.32
CA ILE A 178 30.28 5.84 -6.70
C ILE A 178 31.13 7.12 -6.64
N ILE A 179 32.22 7.12 -5.86
CA ILE A 179 33.18 8.25 -5.83
C ILE A 179 34.61 7.77 -6.01
N HIS A 180 34.81 6.68 -6.76
CA HIS A 180 36.09 6.45 -7.41
C HIS A 180 35.80 5.70 -8.69
N LEU A 181 35.56 6.45 -9.76
CA LEU A 181 36.23 6.25 -11.04
C LEU A 181 36.02 7.53 -11.84
N HIS A 182 37.16 8.03 -12.32
CA HIS A 182 37.42 9.07 -13.31
C HIS A 182 36.22 9.46 -14.18
N TRP A 183 36.06 10.73 -14.56
CA TRP A 183 36.97 11.41 -15.48
C TRP A 183 37.02 12.92 -15.31
N GLU A 184 38.19 13.44 -15.72
CA GLU A 184 38.50 14.82 -16.08
C GLU A 184 37.47 15.45 -17.03
#